data_AF-A0A7V9MGV0-F1
#
_entry.id   AF-A0A7V9MGV0-F1
#
_cell.length_a   1.000
_cell.length_b   1.000
_cell.length_c   1.000
_cell.angle_alpha   90.00
_cell.angle_beta   90.00
_cell.angle_gamma   90.00
#
_symmetry.space_group_name_H-M   'P 1'
#
loop_
_entity.id
_entity.type
_entity.pdbx_description
1 polymer ?
#
loop_
_entity_poly.entity_id
_entity_poly.type
_entity_poly.pdbx_seq_one_letter_code
_entity_poly.pdbx_strand_id
1 'polypeptide(L)'
;MHYCGVTAAGGFLQLCSLQELRLAEPPVRLATTFYEPGSAEQVSAQLALLDSVVVAIAAPALTSANGQRARACDEELRKRGVAPAPVSEPAGRLFDALSGLGLFVPSRPGATGALTGPVPEAAFRTAAVLETNVDAVFAALQGRRMPARRHPLGILRRIEELADDHVEDEGGDLWHRRIEEIEAAAAALAAHRYAVGHASWIGDPEEGVVVLPGARAPARFSATGVMPPVERASLPGDA
;
A
#
# COMPACT_ATOMS: atom_id res chain seq x y z
N MET A 1 -17.03 -8.89 -2.98
CA MET A 1 -15.57 -9.05 -2.80
C MET A 1 -15.10 -7.92 -1.91
N HIS A 2 -14.21 -8.21 -0.98
CA HIS A 2 -13.63 -7.24 -0.06
C HIS A 2 -12.17 -7.04 -0.44
N TYR A 3 -11.76 -5.79 -0.60
CA TYR A 3 -10.36 -5.44 -0.81
C TYR A 3 -9.83 -4.93 0.51
N CYS A 4 -8.92 -5.66 1.12
CA CYS A 4 -8.46 -5.41 2.47
C CYS A 4 -7.04 -4.84 2.44
N GLY A 5 -6.80 -3.84 3.25
CA GLY A 5 -5.50 -3.22 3.44
C GLY A 5 -5.08 -3.32 4.89
N VAL A 6 -3.83 -3.70 5.12
CA VAL A 6 -3.27 -3.86 6.45
C VAL A 6 -1.98 -3.06 6.57
N THR A 7 -1.84 -2.28 7.64
CA THR A 7 -0.59 -1.58 7.97
C THR A 7 -0.14 -1.94 9.38
N ALA A 8 1.16 -1.87 9.62
CA ALA A 8 1.72 -2.10 10.95
C ALA A 8 1.89 -0.78 11.71
N ALA A 9 1.40 -0.73 12.94
CA ALA A 9 1.47 0.43 13.80
C ALA A 9 1.71 0.02 15.26
N GLY A 10 2.89 0.36 15.81
CA GLY A 10 3.13 0.25 17.26
C GLY A 10 2.97 -1.16 17.84
N GLY A 11 3.28 -2.22 17.08
CA GLY A 11 3.11 -3.62 17.50
C GLY A 11 1.75 -4.23 17.16
N PHE A 12 0.81 -3.44 16.64
CA PHE A 12 -0.49 -3.87 16.17
C PHE A 12 -0.62 -3.73 14.65
N LEU A 13 -1.69 -4.29 14.11
CA LEU A 13 -2.07 -4.18 12.71
C LEU A 13 -3.36 -3.39 12.59
N GLN A 14 -3.37 -2.39 11.72
CA GLN A 14 -4.56 -1.63 11.35
C GLN A 14 -5.16 -2.23 10.08
N LEU A 15 -6.42 -2.67 10.16
CA LEU A 15 -7.18 -3.23 9.03
C LEU A 15 -8.19 -2.20 8.50
N CYS A 16 -8.31 -2.11 7.18
CA CYS A 16 -9.40 -1.46 6.47
C CYS A 16 -9.89 -2.39 5.36
N SER A 17 -11.20 -2.46 5.12
CA SER A 17 -11.78 -3.14 3.96
C SER A 17 -12.55 -2.18 3.07
N LEU A 18 -12.40 -2.32 1.76
CA LEU A 18 -13.18 -1.63 0.73
C LEU A 18 -14.18 -2.60 0.10
N GLN A 19 -15.36 -2.09 -0.21
CA GLN A 19 -16.37 -2.76 -1.03
C GLN A 19 -16.82 -1.85 -2.17
N GLU A 20 -16.96 -2.42 -3.37
CA GLU A 20 -17.57 -1.70 -4.50
C GLU A 20 -19.06 -1.48 -4.26
N LEU A 21 -19.47 -0.22 -4.19
CA LEU A 21 -20.86 0.18 -4.29
C LEU A 21 -21.17 0.49 -5.75
N ARG A 22 -21.90 -0.42 -6.39
CA ARG A 22 -22.37 -0.24 -7.77
C ARG A 22 -23.64 0.61 -7.75
N LEU A 23 -23.47 1.90 -8.05
CA LEU A 23 -24.57 2.80 -8.33
C LEU A 23 -25.05 2.65 -9.78
N ALA A 24 -26.26 3.15 -10.05
CA ALA A 24 -26.85 3.13 -11.40
C ALA A 24 -26.03 3.90 -12.44
N GLU A 25 -25.23 4.89 -11.99
CA GLU A 25 -24.37 5.71 -12.83
C GLU A 25 -22.92 5.69 -12.30
N PRO A 26 -21.92 5.72 -13.20
CA PRO A 26 -20.51 5.81 -12.80
C PRO A 26 -20.21 7.14 -12.08
N PRO A 27 -19.14 7.21 -11.28
CA PRO A 27 -18.11 6.18 -11.05
C PRO A 27 -18.47 5.15 -9.96
N VAL A 28 -17.75 4.02 -9.93
CA VAL A 28 -17.86 3.05 -8.83
C VAL A 28 -17.30 3.69 -7.56
N ARG A 29 -18.08 3.64 -6.47
CA ARG A 29 -17.66 4.12 -5.15
C ARG A 29 -17.08 2.96 -4.34
N LEU A 30 -16.10 3.24 -3.49
CA LEU A 30 -15.44 2.26 -2.64
C LEU A 30 -15.77 2.59 -1.18
N ALA A 31 -16.76 1.89 -0.61
CA ALA A 31 -17.14 2.06 0.78
C ALA A 31 -16.10 1.40 1.69
N THR A 32 -15.63 2.16 2.69
CA THR A 32 -14.65 1.71 3.67
C THR A 32 -15.32 1.14 4.91
N THR A 33 -14.65 0.19 5.53
CA THR A 33 -14.91 -0.24 6.91
C THR A 33 -13.57 -0.29 7.63
N PHE A 34 -13.42 0.54 8.65
CA PHE A 34 -12.25 0.58 9.51
C PHE A 34 -12.47 -0.30 10.73
N TYR A 35 -11.46 -1.08 11.09
CA TYR A 35 -11.49 -1.95 12.26
C TYR A 35 -10.56 -1.39 13.35
N GLU A 36 -10.80 -1.77 14.60
CA GLU A 36 -9.87 -1.48 15.68
C GLU A 36 -8.50 -2.15 15.42
N PRO A 37 -7.38 -1.54 15.85
CA PRO A 37 -6.07 -2.19 15.76
C PRO A 37 -6.05 -3.52 16.50
N GLY A 38 -5.49 -4.54 15.88
CA GLY A 38 -5.48 -5.90 16.43
C GLY A 38 -4.16 -6.64 16.23
N SER A 39 -4.08 -7.84 16.82
CA SER A 39 -3.00 -8.78 16.55
C SER A 39 -3.17 -9.42 15.16
N ALA A 40 -2.14 -10.15 14.70
CA ALA A 40 -2.20 -10.91 13.45
C ALA A 40 -3.34 -11.94 13.45
N GLU A 41 -3.57 -12.57 14.60
CA GLU A 41 -4.60 -13.59 14.80
C GLU A 41 -6.00 -12.98 14.78
N GLN A 42 -6.18 -11.80 15.37
CA GLN A 42 -7.46 -11.07 15.33
C GLN A 42 -7.77 -10.59 13.90
N VAL A 43 -6.77 -10.06 13.20
CA VAL A 43 -6.92 -9.61 11.81
C VAL A 43 -7.19 -10.78 10.88
N SER A 44 -6.47 -11.90 10.99
CA SER A 44 -6.70 -13.09 10.16
C SER A 44 -8.07 -13.72 10.43
N ALA A 45 -8.50 -13.78 11.70
CA ALA A 45 -9.84 -14.23 12.06
C ALA A 45 -10.91 -13.33 11.45
N GLN A 46 -10.74 -12.01 11.49
CA GLN A 46 -11.67 -11.07 10.86
C GLN A 46 -11.71 -11.25 9.34
N LEU A 47 -10.56 -11.42 8.68
CA LEU A 47 -10.49 -11.67 7.24
C LEU A 47 -11.19 -12.97 6.84
N ALA A 48 -11.11 -14.01 7.68
CA ALA A 48 -11.78 -15.30 7.46
C ALA A 48 -13.32 -15.23 7.58
N LEU A 49 -13.86 -14.19 8.24
CA LEU A 49 -15.30 -13.94 8.30
C LEU A 49 -15.84 -13.28 7.03
N LEU A 50 -14.96 -12.77 6.15
CA LEU A 50 -15.34 -12.15 4.89
C LEU A 50 -15.33 -13.20 3.77
N ASP A 51 -16.36 -13.23 2.92
CA ASP A 51 -16.55 -14.30 1.93
C ASP A 51 -15.39 -14.42 0.91
N SER A 52 -15.03 -13.31 0.27
CA SER A 52 -14.02 -13.26 -0.80
C SER A 52 -13.16 -12.03 -0.61
N VAL A 53 -11.89 -12.25 -0.29
CA VAL A 53 -10.93 -11.21 0.06
C VAL A 53 -9.76 -11.14 -0.91
N VAL A 54 -9.23 -9.93 -1.09
CA VAL A 54 -7.90 -9.66 -1.64
C VAL A 54 -7.20 -8.76 -0.62
N VAL A 55 -6.01 -9.13 -0.18
CA VAL A 55 -5.35 -8.51 0.98
C VAL A 55 -4.01 -7.92 0.58
N ALA A 56 -3.86 -6.61 0.75
CA ALA A 56 -2.57 -5.93 0.66
C ALA A 56 -2.02 -5.63 2.04
N ILE A 57 -0.81 -6.10 2.29
CA ILE A 57 -0.10 -5.86 3.55
C ILE A 57 1.04 -4.88 3.28
N ALA A 58 0.99 -3.72 3.93
CA ALA A 58 1.95 -2.63 3.79
C ALA A 58 3.22 -2.88 4.61
N ALA A 59 3.82 -4.05 4.46
CA ALA A 59 5.05 -4.45 5.12
C ALA A 59 5.77 -5.56 4.33
N PRO A 60 7.09 -5.71 4.48
CA PRO A 60 7.85 -6.81 3.89
C PRO A 60 7.30 -8.19 4.28
N ALA A 61 7.04 -9.05 3.29
CA ALA A 61 6.70 -10.45 3.50
C ALA A 61 7.93 -11.30 3.84
N LEU A 62 9.06 -10.95 3.24
CA LEU A 62 10.33 -11.64 3.42
C LEU A 62 11.37 -10.68 3.97
N THR A 63 12.18 -11.16 4.90
CA THR A 63 13.43 -10.48 5.26
C THR A 63 14.50 -10.84 4.24
N SER A 64 15.43 -9.92 3.97
CA SER A 64 16.63 -10.23 3.18
C SER A 64 17.31 -11.49 3.72
N ALA A 65 17.58 -12.45 2.84
CA ALA A 65 18.02 -13.80 3.16
C ALA A 65 19.33 -13.89 3.96
N ASN A 66 20.03 -12.78 4.25
CA ASN A 66 21.27 -12.78 5.02
C ASN A 66 21.49 -11.52 5.88
N GLY A 67 20.44 -10.72 6.17
CA GLY A 67 20.53 -9.54 7.05
C GLY A 67 21.47 -8.39 6.59
N GLN A 68 22.18 -8.54 5.45
CA GLN A 68 23.20 -7.59 5.00
C GLN A 68 22.94 -6.92 3.65
N ARG A 69 22.04 -7.45 2.81
CA ARG A 69 21.71 -6.85 1.49
C ARG A 69 20.27 -6.39 1.45
N ALA A 70 19.97 -5.19 0.96
CA ALA A 70 18.59 -4.78 0.73
C ALA A 70 17.95 -5.68 -0.35
N ARG A 71 16.65 -5.99 -0.23
CA ARG A 71 15.94 -6.74 -1.28
C ARG A 71 15.89 -5.90 -2.56
N ALA A 72 15.82 -6.55 -3.71
CA ALA A 72 15.71 -5.86 -5.00
C ALA A 72 14.52 -4.87 -5.04
N CYS A 73 13.37 -5.23 -4.45
CA CYS A 73 12.22 -4.31 -4.34
C CYS A 73 12.55 -3.06 -3.49
N ASP A 74 13.29 -3.22 -2.40
CA ASP A 74 13.70 -2.12 -1.51
C ASP A 74 14.70 -1.19 -2.22
N GLU A 75 15.60 -1.72 -3.03
CA GLU A 75 16.50 -0.92 -3.86
C GLU A 75 15.73 -0.15 -4.96
N GLU A 76 14.80 -0.82 -5.63
CA GLU A 76 13.96 -0.21 -6.67
C GLU A 76 13.05 0.90 -6.12
N LEU A 77 12.52 0.76 -4.90
CA LEU A 77 11.79 1.81 -4.19
C LEU A 77 12.68 3.02 -3.91
N ARG A 78 13.90 2.80 -3.39
CA ARG A 78 14.86 3.89 -3.11
C ARG A 78 15.25 4.65 -4.36
N LYS A 79 15.54 3.96 -5.46
CA LYS A 79 15.82 4.59 -6.77
C LYS A 79 14.67 5.49 -7.23
N ARG A 80 13.44 5.10 -6.92
CA ARG A 80 12.23 5.88 -7.22
C ARG A 80 11.96 7.03 -6.25
N GLY A 81 12.72 7.15 -5.17
CA GLY A 81 12.59 8.19 -4.15
C GLY A 81 11.62 7.84 -3.02
N VAL A 82 11.29 6.56 -2.84
CA VAL A 82 10.43 6.06 -1.76
C VAL A 82 11.25 5.27 -0.75
N ALA A 83 10.98 5.46 0.54
CA ALA A 83 11.62 4.67 1.59
C ALA A 83 10.95 3.28 1.67
N PRO A 84 11.72 2.19 1.73
CA PRO A 84 11.17 0.86 2.00
C PRO A 84 10.45 0.81 3.34
N ALA A 85 9.42 -0.02 3.42
CA ALA A 85 8.71 -0.24 4.67
C ALA A 85 9.60 -1.03 5.64
N PRO A 86 9.59 -0.72 6.95
CA PRO A 86 10.34 -1.48 7.93
C PRO A 86 9.75 -2.90 8.07
N VAL A 87 10.60 -3.86 8.44
CA VAL A 87 10.15 -5.20 8.82
C VAL A 87 9.27 -5.09 10.07
N SER A 88 8.18 -5.85 10.09
CA SER A 88 7.21 -5.87 11.18
C SER A 88 6.89 -7.32 11.55
N GLU A 89 7.19 -7.70 12.79
CA GLU A 89 6.90 -9.04 13.32
C GLU A 89 5.40 -9.37 13.29
N PRO A 90 4.46 -8.46 13.69
CA PRO A 90 3.03 -8.69 13.48
C PRO A 90 2.65 -8.92 12.01
N ALA A 91 3.26 -8.19 11.07
CA ALA A 91 2.95 -8.37 9.65
C ALA A 91 3.46 -9.72 9.13
N GLY A 92 4.65 -10.16 9.55
CA GLY A 92 5.18 -11.49 9.24
C GLY A 92 4.24 -12.60 9.70
N ARG A 93 3.75 -12.53 10.95
CA ARG A 93 2.74 -13.48 11.45
C ARG A 93 1.45 -13.47 10.64
N LEU A 94 1.03 -12.29 10.15
CA LEU A 94 -0.16 -12.20 9.30
C LEU A 94 0.08 -12.86 7.93
N PHE A 95 1.25 -12.69 7.31
CA PHE A 95 1.60 -13.41 6.08
C PHE A 95 1.55 -14.93 6.29
N ASP A 96 2.10 -15.43 7.39
CA ASP A 96 2.05 -16.86 7.73
C ASP A 96 0.59 -17.35 7.89
N ALA A 97 -0.22 -16.58 8.64
CA ALA A 97 -1.63 -16.89 8.88
C ALA A 97 -2.48 -16.88 7.60
N LEU A 98 -2.11 -16.09 6.59
CA LEU A 98 -2.79 -15.99 5.31
C LEU A 98 -2.15 -16.85 4.19
N SER A 99 -1.18 -17.70 4.51
CA SER A 99 -0.46 -18.54 3.53
C SER A 99 -1.38 -19.39 2.64
N GLY A 100 -2.54 -19.82 3.16
CA GLY A 100 -3.56 -20.56 2.40
C GLY A 100 -4.25 -19.77 1.29
N LEU A 101 -4.15 -18.43 1.28
CA LEU A 101 -4.73 -17.56 0.25
C LEU A 101 -3.77 -17.28 -0.93
N GLY A 102 -2.50 -17.67 -0.80
CA GLY A 102 -1.46 -17.46 -1.80
C GLY A 102 -0.90 -16.03 -1.83
N LEU A 103 0.42 -15.91 -1.71
CA LEU A 103 1.17 -14.66 -1.90
C LEU A 103 1.46 -14.44 -3.38
N PHE A 104 1.24 -13.22 -3.88
CA PHE A 104 1.51 -12.88 -5.25
C PHE A 104 3.01 -12.88 -5.53
N VAL A 105 3.43 -13.81 -6.40
CA VAL A 105 4.77 -13.88 -6.96
C VAL A 105 4.64 -13.92 -8.48
N PRO A 106 5.14 -12.93 -9.22
CA PRO A 106 5.01 -12.90 -10.66
C PRO A 106 5.89 -14.00 -11.29
N SER A 107 5.36 -14.68 -12.30
CA SER A 107 6.13 -15.62 -13.11
C SER A 107 7.33 -14.90 -13.72
N ARG A 108 8.52 -15.49 -13.61
CA ARG A 108 9.75 -14.91 -14.20
C ARG A 108 9.52 -14.56 -15.68
N PRO A 109 9.68 -13.30 -16.08
CA PRO A 109 9.57 -12.91 -17.48
C PRO A 109 10.82 -13.36 -18.27
N GLY A 110 10.92 -14.64 -18.59
CA GLY A 110 12.00 -15.19 -19.42
C GLY A 110 13.42 -14.73 -19.05
N ALA A 111 14.36 -14.79 -19.99
CA ALA A 111 15.78 -14.47 -19.79
C ALA A 111 16.10 -12.98 -19.50
N THR A 112 15.11 -12.13 -19.22
CA THR A 112 15.29 -10.66 -19.22
C THR A 112 15.65 -10.06 -17.87
N GLY A 113 15.53 -10.80 -16.76
CA GLY A 113 15.87 -10.28 -15.42
C GLY A 113 15.11 -9.00 -15.05
N ALA A 114 13.91 -8.80 -15.59
CA ALA A 114 13.14 -7.59 -15.39
C ALA A 114 12.74 -7.44 -13.91
N LEU A 115 13.03 -6.28 -13.32
CA LEU A 115 12.68 -5.95 -11.93
C LEU A 115 11.33 -5.23 -11.80
N THR A 116 10.59 -5.12 -12.90
CA THR A 116 9.25 -4.50 -12.91
C THR A 116 8.38 -5.13 -13.98
N GLY A 117 7.08 -5.21 -13.74
CA GLY A 117 6.13 -5.65 -14.76
C GLY A 117 4.68 -5.36 -14.41
N PRO A 118 3.76 -5.51 -15.37
CA PRO A 118 2.33 -5.46 -15.06
C PRO A 118 1.93 -6.68 -14.24
N VAL A 119 0.92 -6.51 -13.39
CA VAL A 119 0.21 -7.63 -12.77
C VAL A 119 -0.74 -8.24 -13.81
N PRO A 120 -0.73 -9.57 -14.01
CA PRO A 120 -1.69 -10.23 -14.89
C PRO A 120 -3.13 -10.04 -14.42
N GLU A 121 -4.06 -9.91 -15.36
CA GLU A 121 -5.49 -9.89 -15.05
C GLU A 121 -5.88 -11.13 -14.25
N ALA A 122 -6.74 -10.96 -13.25
CA ALA A 122 -7.25 -12.03 -12.40
C ALA A 122 -6.18 -12.82 -11.61
N ALA A 123 -4.96 -12.28 -11.43
CA ALA A 123 -3.91 -12.90 -10.61
C ALA A 123 -4.38 -13.22 -9.17
N PHE A 124 -5.32 -12.42 -8.64
CA PHE A 124 -5.93 -12.63 -7.33
C PHE A 124 -6.63 -13.99 -7.16
N ARG A 125 -7.03 -14.65 -8.25
CA ARG A 125 -7.70 -15.97 -8.19
C ARG A 125 -6.78 -17.07 -7.67
N THR A 126 -5.46 -16.91 -7.81
CA THR A 126 -4.45 -17.86 -7.35
C THR A 126 -3.55 -17.30 -6.25
N ALA A 127 -3.54 -15.98 -6.09
CA ALA A 127 -2.71 -15.30 -5.09
C ALA A 127 -3.46 -14.05 -4.58
N ALA A 128 -4.26 -14.22 -3.54
CA ALA A 128 -5.09 -13.15 -3.02
C ALA A 128 -4.35 -12.22 -2.03
N VAL A 129 -3.10 -12.54 -1.67
CA VAL A 129 -2.29 -11.72 -0.76
C VAL A 129 -1.15 -11.06 -1.53
N LEU A 130 -0.88 -9.77 -1.26
CA LEU A 130 0.24 -9.03 -1.84
C LEU A 130 0.98 -8.19 -0.80
N GLU A 131 2.30 -8.06 -0.97
CA GLU A 131 3.11 -7.06 -0.30
C GLU A 131 2.97 -5.70 -1.01
N THR A 132 2.83 -4.62 -0.25
CA THR A 132 2.81 -3.25 -0.77
C THR A 132 3.61 -2.28 0.10
N ASN A 133 3.70 -1.01 -0.33
CA ASN A 133 4.31 0.08 0.42
C ASN A 133 3.43 1.33 0.29
N VAL A 134 2.86 1.79 1.40
CA VAL A 134 1.85 2.87 1.41
C VAL A 134 2.36 4.20 0.84
N ASP A 135 3.60 4.58 1.11
CA ASP A 135 4.19 5.79 0.51
C ASP A 135 4.35 5.63 -1.01
N ALA A 136 4.70 4.43 -1.48
CA ALA A 136 4.79 4.12 -2.90
C ALA A 136 3.41 4.04 -3.57
N VAL A 137 2.39 3.55 -2.86
CA VAL A 137 0.99 3.52 -3.33
C VAL A 137 0.53 4.94 -3.61
N PHE A 138 0.61 5.85 -2.62
CA PHE A 138 0.23 7.25 -2.83
C PHE A 138 1.09 7.93 -3.90
N ALA A 139 2.39 7.63 -3.96
CA ALA A 139 3.23 8.19 -5.00
C ALA A 139 2.85 7.70 -6.41
N ALA A 140 2.40 6.45 -6.53
CA ALA A 140 1.93 5.87 -7.78
C ALA A 140 0.59 6.47 -8.23
N LEU A 141 -0.36 6.67 -7.31
CA LEU A 141 -1.64 7.34 -7.59
C LEU A 141 -1.40 8.79 -8.05
N GLN A 142 -0.59 9.54 -7.31
CA GLN A 142 -0.35 10.95 -7.60
C GLN A 142 0.65 11.20 -8.76
N GLY A 143 1.41 10.18 -9.17
CA GLY A 143 2.50 10.32 -10.15
C GLY A 143 3.72 11.13 -9.67
N ARG A 144 3.84 11.40 -8.36
CA ARG A 144 4.94 12.16 -7.74
C ARG A 144 5.15 11.74 -6.29
N ARG A 145 6.20 12.23 -5.62
CA ARG A 145 6.44 11.87 -4.20
C ARG A 145 5.41 12.55 -3.31
N MET A 146 5.07 11.88 -2.21
CA MET A 146 4.23 12.48 -1.17
C MET A 146 5.03 13.37 -0.22
N PRO A 147 4.41 14.42 0.33
CA PRO A 147 4.94 15.08 1.51
C PRO A 147 5.05 14.08 2.68
N ALA A 148 5.91 14.41 3.64
CA ALA A 148 6.14 13.57 4.81
C ALA A 148 4.83 13.23 5.52
N ARG A 149 4.64 11.96 5.90
CA ARG A 149 3.37 11.42 6.42
C ARG A 149 2.79 12.15 7.62
N ARG A 150 3.64 12.72 8.48
CA ARG A 150 3.22 13.46 9.71
C ARG A 150 3.12 14.98 9.50
N HIS A 151 3.41 15.46 8.30
CA HIS A 151 3.23 16.87 7.98
C HIS A 151 1.74 17.12 7.64
N PRO A 152 1.11 18.22 8.09
CA PRO A 152 -0.30 18.49 7.81
C PRO A 152 -0.68 18.42 6.33
N LEU A 153 0.14 19.02 5.45
CA LEU A 153 -0.02 18.90 4.00
C LEU A 153 0.10 17.44 3.50
N GLY A 154 0.94 16.62 4.14
CA GLY A 154 1.08 15.21 3.78
C GLY A 154 -0.14 14.38 4.13
N ILE A 155 -0.84 14.71 5.22
CA ILE A 155 -2.11 14.08 5.60
C ILE A 155 -3.21 14.53 4.65
N LEU A 156 -3.34 15.85 4.43
CA LEU A 156 -4.30 16.44 3.49
C LEU A 156 -4.22 15.78 2.11
N ARG A 157 -3.01 15.71 1.52
CA ARG A 157 -2.81 15.11 0.19
C ARG A 157 -3.18 13.64 0.12
N ARG A 158 -3.00 12.87 1.20
CA ARG A 158 -3.38 11.45 1.26
C ARG A 158 -4.90 11.29 1.30
N ILE A 159 -5.59 12.14 2.05
CA ILE A 159 -7.06 12.15 2.10
C ILE A 159 -7.64 12.56 0.75
N GLU A 160 -7.12 13.63 0.13
CA GLU A 160 -7.53 14.07 -1.20
C GLU A 160 -7.37 12.96 -2.24
N GLU A 161 -6.23 12.26 -2.24
CA GLU A 161 -5.99 11.15 -3.19
C GLU A 161 -7.02 10.02 -3.03
N LEU A 162 -7.32 9.61 -1.79
CA LEU A 162 -8.34 8.60 -1.53
C LEU A 162 -9.73 9.07 -1.98
N ALA A 163 -10.07 10.34 -1.74
CA ALA A 163 -11.34 10.91 -2.16
C ALA A 163 -11.46 11.00 -3.69
N ASP A 164 -10.38 11.38 -4.39
CA ASP A 164 -10.30 11.42 -5.86
C ASP A 164 -10.44 10.02 -6.48
N ASP A 165 -10.00 8.97 -5.78
CA ASP A 165 -10.23 7.55 -6.11
C ASP A 165 -11.59 7.01 -5.64
N HIS A 166 -12.50 7.88 -5.17
CA HIS A 166 -13.85 7.57 -4.70
C HIS A 166 -13.88 6.59 -3.51
N VAL A 167 -12.87 6.64 -2.65
CA VAL A 167 -12.86 5.95 -1.36
C VAL A 167 -13.62 6.77 -0.35
N GLU A 168 -14.65 6.16 0.25
CA GLU A 168 -15.60 6.86 1.11
C GLU A 168 -15.77 6.15 2.44
N ASP A 169 -16.01 6.94 3.47
CA ASP A 169 -16.29 6.45 4.82
C ASP A 169 -17.73 6.74 5.19
N GLU A 170 -18.53 5.69 5.31
CA GLU A 170 -19.94 5.83 5.73
C GLU A 170 -20.07 6.20 7.21
N GLY A 171 -19.03 5.91 8.02
CA GLY A 171 -18.98 6.22 9.44
C GLY A 171 -18.53 7.64 9.77
N GLY A 172 -18.14 8.43 8.76
CA GLY A 172 -17.68 9.81 8.93
C GLY A 172 -16.74 10.27 7.80
N ASP A 173 -16.21 11.47 7.91
CA ASP A 173 -15.17 11.95 6.98
C ASP A 173 -13.81 11.26 7.27
N LEU A 174 -13.02 10.95 6.24
CA LEU A 174 -11.62 10.49 6.35
C LEU A 174 -10.76 11.44 7.19
N TRP A 175 -11.14 12.72 7.28
CA TRP A 175 -10.53 13.69 8.21
C TRP A 175 -10.59 13.31 9.68
N HIS A 176 -11.52 12.46 10.09
CA HIS A 176 -11.63 11.97 11.47
C HIS A 176 -10.80 10.71 11.74
N ARG A 177 -10.10 10.18 10.72
CA ARG A 177 -9.31 8.94 10.81
C ARG A 177 -7.86 9.19 11.18
N ARG A 178 -7.26 8.23 11.86
CA ARG A 178 -5.81 8.24 12.15
C ARG A 178 -5.03 7.98 10.87
N ILE A 179 -3.76 8.41 10.85
CA ILE A 179 -2.91 8.21 9.67
C ILE A 179 -2.74 6.72 9.32
N GLU A 180 -2.70 5.85 10.32
CA GLU A 180 -2.62 4.40 10.13
C GLU A 180 -3.87 3.84 9.42
N GLU A 181 -5.05 4.39 9.70
CA GLU A 181 -6.31 4.02 9.04
C GLU A 181 -6.31 4.50 7.59
N ILE A 182 -5.85 5.73 7.34
CA ILE A 182 -5.69 6.29 5.99
C ILE A 182 -4.70 5.44 5.16
N GLU A 183 -3.58 5.05 5.76
CA GLU A 183 -2.60 4.17 5.12
C GLU A 183 -3.19 2.76 4.86
N ALA A 184 -4.04 2.24 5.75
CA ALA A 184 -4.74 0.97 5.53
C ALA A 184 -5.74 1.06 4.39
N ALA A 185 -6.48 2.17 4.27
CA ALA A 185 -7.37 2.42 3.12
C ALA A 185 -6.57 2.48 1.80
N ALA A 186 -5.39 3.10 1.79
CA ALA A 186 -4.52 3.12 0.61
C ALA A 186 -4.01 1.72 0.24
N ALA A 187 -3.60 0.90 1.22
CA ALA A 187 -3.25 -0.49 0.96
C ALA A 187 -4.47 -1.26 0.40
N ALA A 188 -5.67 -1.04 0.94
CA ALA A 188 -6.89 -1.66 0.46
C ALA A 188 -7.23 -1.25 -0.98
N LEU A 189 -6.99 0.02 -1.34
CA LEU A 189 -7.09 0.50 -2.71
C LEU A 189 -6.06 -0.16 -3.62
N ALA A 190 -4.84 -0.40 -3.16
CA ALA A 190 -3.86 -1.20 -3.92
C ALA A 190 -4.35 -2.64 -4.16
N ALA A 191 -4.99 -3.28 -3.16
CA ALA A 191 -5.64 -4.58 -3.33
C ALA A 191 -6.79 -4.55 -4.36
N HIS A 192 -7.58 -3.48 -4.38
CA HIS A 192 -8.60 -3.24 -5.42
C HIS A 192 -7.97 -3.17 -6.81
N ARG A 193 -6.98 -2.30 -6.98
CA ARG A 193 -6.27 -2.09 -8.25
C ARG A 193 -5.59 -3.36 -8.74
N TYR A 194 -5.04 -4.17 -7.82
CA TYR A 194 -4.53 -5.50 -8.10
C TYR A 194 -5.61 -6.45 -8.64
N ALA A 195 -6.76 -6.53 -7.97
CA ALA A 195 -7.84 -7.43 -8.35
C ALA A 195 -8.44 -7.12 -9.73
N VAL A 196 -8.53 -5.83 -10.10
CA VAL A 196 -9.04 -5.40 -11.42
C VAL A 196 -7.99 -5.38 -12.52
N GLY A 197 -6.75 -5.85 -12.24
CA GLY A 197 -5.66 -5.89 -13.23
C GLY A 197 -5.05 -4.52 -13.56
N HIS A 198 -5.26 -3.51 -12.72
CA HIS A 198 -4.70 -2.17 -12.87
C HIS A 198 -3.55 -1.92 -11.87
N ALA A 199 -2.61 -2.86 -11.82
CA ALA A 199 -1.46 -2.82 -10.93
C ALA A 199 -0.17 -3.24 -11.63
N SER A 200 0.95 -2.87 -11.04
CA SER A 200 2.28 -3.29 -11.44
C SER A 200 3.07 -3.75 -10.23
N TRP A 201 4.09 -4.56 -10.46
CA TRP A 201 5.00 -5.04 -9.43
C TRP A 201 6.41 -4.52 -9.67
N ILE A 202 7.18 -4.41 -8.59
CA ILE A 202 8.60 -4.05 -8.58
C ILE A 202 9.38 -4.99 -7.66
N GLY A 203 10.59 -5.40 -8.05
CA GLY A 203 11.46 -6.29 -7.28
C GLY A 203 11.89 -7.55 -8.04
N ASP A 204 12.51 -8.48 -7.32
CA ASP A 204 12.90 -9.79 -7.82
C ASP A 204 11.90 -10.84 -7.28
N PRO A 205 11.25 -11.66 -8.12
CA PRO A 205 10.34 -12.71 -7.67
C PRO A 205 10.94 -13.69 -6.65
N GLU A 206 12.26 -13.90 -6.65
CA GLU A 206 12.93 -14.78 -5.66
C GLU A 206 13.17 -14.12 -4.30
N GLU A 207 13.25 -12.79 -4.26
CA GLU A 207 13.46 -12.03 -3.01
C GLU A 207 12.16 -11.41 -2.46
N GLY A 208 11.11 -11.39 -3.29
CA GLY A 208 9.84 -10.72 -3.03
C GLY A 208 9.63 -9.48 -3.90
N VAL A 209 8.35 -9.17 -4.15
CA VAL A 209 7.94 -8.01 -4.94
C VAL A 209 7.01 -7.11 -4.14
N VAL A 210 7.01 -5.83 -4.46
CA VAL A 210 6.03 -4.84 -4.00
C VAL A 210 5.05 -4.56 -5.13
N VAL A 211 3.76 -4.64 -4.85
CA VAL A 211 2.69 -4.31 -5.81
C VAL A 211 2.21 -2.88 -5.57
N LEU A 212 2.09 -2.13 -6.66
CA LEU A 212 1.66 -0.73 -6.70
C LEU A 212 0.46 -0.57 -7.65
N PRO A 213 -0.47 0.38 -7.37
CA PRO A 213 -1.52 0.71 -8.31
C PRO A 213 -0.94 1.33 -9.59
N GLY A 214 -1.66 1.16 -10.70
CA GLY A 214 -1.27 1.68 -12.02
C GLY A 214 -0.58 0.63 -12.89
N ALA A 215 -0.80 0.75 -14.21
CA ALA A 215 -0.29 -0.20 -15.20
C ALA A 215 1.25 -0.28 -15.25
N ARG A 216 1.96 0.80 -14.85
CA ARG A 216 3.43 0.87 -14.78
C ARG A 216 3.88 1.83 -13.69
N ALA A 217 4.80 1.40 -12.84
CA ALA A 217 5.50 2.28 -11.92
C ALA A 217 6.51 3.17 -12.68
N PRO A 218 6.53 4.50 -12.46
CA PRO A 218 7.50 5.37 -13.09
C PRO A 218 8.93 5.03 -12.61
N ALA A 219 9.92 5.35 -13.44
CA ALA A 219 11.33 5.15 -13.08
C ALA A 219 11.76 5.99 -11.87
N ARG A 220 11.11 7.14 -11.65
CA ARG A 220 11.31 8.02 -10.49
C ARG A 220 10.08 8.87 -10.21
N PHE A 221 9.77 9.04 -8.93
CA PHE A 221 8.77 10.02 -8.50
C PHE A 221 9.42 11.38 -8.29
N SER A 222 8.88 12.42 -8.92
CA SER A 222 9.40 13.79 -8.79
C SER A 222 9.23 14.31 -7.36
N ALA A 223 10.24 15.03 -6.86
CA ALA A 223 10.15 15.80 -5.61
C ALA A 223 9.73 17.27 -5.85
N THR A 224 9.62 17.67 -7.12
CA THR A 224 9.26 19.04 -7.50
C THR A 224 7.80 19.32 -7.15
N GLY A 225 7.56 20.43 -6.45
CA GLY A 225 6.20 20.86 -6.08
C GLY A 225 5.54 19.99 -5.00
N VAL A 226 6.29 19.13 -4.32
CA VAL A 226 5.78 18.30 -3.21
C VAL A 226 5.44 19.17 -1.99
N MET A 227 6.32 20.12 -1.68
CA MET A 227 6.10 21.12 -0.63
C MET A 227 6.04 22.52 -1.26
N PRO A 228 5.09 23.38 -0.86
CA PRO A 228 5.18 24.80 -1.18
C PRO A 228 6.44 25.39 -0.55
N PRO A 229 7.03 26.43 -1.14
CA PRO A 229 8.11 27.16 -0.48
C PRO A 229 7.61 27.70 0.86
N VAL A 230 8.36 27.43 1.93
CA VAL A 230 8.06 27.94 3.29
C VAL A 230 9.16 28.90 3.67
N GLU A 231 8.84 30.19 3.72
CA GLU A 231 9.74 31.19 4.28
C GLU A 231 9.91 30.94 5.79
N ARG A 232 11.16 31.03 6.27
CA ARG A 232 11.48 30.91 7.69
C ARG A 232 12.15 32.19 8.13
N ALA A 233 11.65 32.77 9.22
CA ALA A 233 12.37 33.85 9.88
C ALA A 233 13.71 33.32 10.41
N SER A 234 14.79 34.06 10.16
CA SER A 234 16.08 33.77 10.78
C SER A 234 15.98 34.01 12.29
N LEU A 235 16.55 33.10 13.08
CA LEU A 235 16.83 33.40 14.48
C LEU A 235 17.91 34.50 14.54
N PRO A 236 17.90 35.38 15.56
CA PRO A 236 19.00 36.30 15.79
C PRO A 236 20.31 35.51 15.88
N GLY A 237 21.34 35.93 15.14
CA GLY A 237 22.67 35.32 15.25
C GLY A 237 23.33 35.76 16.57
N ASP A 238 24.09 34.85 17.19
CA ASP A 238 25.06 35.22 18.22
C ASP A 238 26.16 36.06 17.54
N ALA A 239 26.10 37.37 17.76
CA ALA A 239 27.12 38.32 17.32
C ALA A 239 28.35 38.29 18.26
#